data_AF-A0A535ZVX2-F1
#
_entry.id   AF-A0A535ZVX2-F1
#
_cell.length_a   1.000
_cell.length_b   1.000
_cell.length_c   1.000
_cell.angle_alpha   90.00
_cell.angle_beta   90.00
_cell.angle_gamma   90.00
#
_symmetry.space_group_name_H-M   'P 1'
#
loop_
_entity.id
_entity.type
_entity.pdbx_description
1 polymer ?
#
loop_
_entity_poly.entity_id
_entity_poly.type
_entity_poly.pdbx_seq_one_letter_code
_entity_poly.pdbx_strand_id
1 'polypeptide(L)'
;MGVDAEGYGFPEHKRTIARLMDDVRVLSPAGVERVAQGWDEHVGEGGLAAFREAEKAALHAIEQADRGGAWDEVRRTLFGLTESGASLISWRAEHGDMGHKAENAAFAAALGLLADSLIGKQQQQTLLRPMAEALPWLLQE
;
A
#
# COMPACT_ATOMS: atom_id res chain seq x y z
N MET A 1 26.84 26.64 -13.20
CA MET A 1 26.66 25.94 -11.91
C MET A 1 25.37 25.18 -12.05
N GLY A 2 25.46 23.87 -12.32
CA GLY A 2 24.32 23.01 -12.62
C GLY A 2 23.49 22.76 -11.38
N VAL A 3 22.17 22.81 -11.56
CA VAL A 3 21.21 22.15 -10.67
C VAL A 3 20.55 21.07 -11.49
N ASP A 4 21.27 19.96 -11.61
CA ASP A 4 20.74 18.66 -11.99
C ASP A 4 20.01 18.04 -10.78
N ALA A 5 19.11 17.10 -11.08
CA ALA A 5 18.48 16.12 -10.20
C ALA A 5 17.09 16.47 -9.61
N GLU A 6 16.07 15.88 -10.26
CA GLU A 6 15.00 15.15 -9.57
C GLU A 6 13.96 15.98 -8.80
N GLY A 7 13.36 16.94 -9.50
CA GLY A 7 12.04 17.46 -9.13
C GLY A 7 10.93 16.45 -9.44
N TYR A 8 10.90 15.30 -8.76
CA TYR A 8 9.67 14.50 -8.64
C TYR A 8 8.71 15.28 -7.73
N GLY A 9 8.18 16.38 -8.26
CA GLY A 9 7.17 17.21 -7.63
C GLY A 9 5.86 16.45 -7.57
N PHE A 10 5.75 15.51 -6.64
CA PHE A 10 4.45 14.96 -6.28
C PHE A 10 3.70 16.07 -5.53
N PRO A 11 2.55 16.55 -6.05
CA PRO A 11 1.85 17.70 -5.48
C PRO A 11 1.45 17.44 -4.02
N GLU A 12 1.75 18.43 -3.18
CA GLU A 12 1.77 18.44 -1.70
C GLU A 12 0.39 18.20 -1.02
N HIS A 13 -0.65 17.85 -1.80
CA HIS A 13 -1.99 17.53 -1.30
C HIS A 13 -2.58 16.23 -1.85
N LYS A 14 -1.85 15.47 -2.67
CA LYS A 14 -2.35 14.21 -3.20
C LYS A 14 -2.04 13.05 -2.26
N ARG A 15 -2.97 12.11 -2.18
CA ARG A 15 -2.76 10.77 -1.61
C ARG A 15 -1.58 10.11 -2.33
N THR A 16 -0.37 10.38 -1.87
CA THR A 16 0.85 10.06 -2.61
C THR A 16 1.48 8.82 -1.99
N ILE A 17 2.03 7.95 -2.84
CA ILE A 17 2.78 6.75 -2.42
C ILE A 17 3.91 7.13 -1.46
N ALA A 18 4.56 8.28 -1.65
CA ALA A 18 5.56 8.83 -0.73
C ALA A 18 5.05 8.97 0.71
N ARG A 19 3.82 9.46 0.90
CA ARG A 19 3.20 9.58 2.23
C ARG A 19 2.89 8.21 2.81
N LEU A 20 2.38 7.28 1.99
CA LEU A 20 2.15 5.89 2.41
C LEU A 20 3.46 5.24 2.89
N MET A 21 4.57 5.44 2.18
CA MET A 21 5.88 4.91 2.57
C MET A 21 6.39 5.52 3.88
N ASP A 22 6.21 6.82 4.09
CA ASP A 22 6.58 7.48 5.34
C ASP A 22 5.72 6.99 6.51
N ASP A 23 4.40 6.89 6.33
CA ASP A 23 3.45 6.37 7.32
C ASP A 23 3.75 4.90 7.68
N VAL A 24 4.03 4.04 6.68
CA VAL A 24 4.46 2.64 6.90
C VAL A 24 5.77 2.59 7.70
N ARG A 25 6.69 3.53 7.43
CA ARG A 25 7.98 3.63 8.12
C ARG A 25 7.88 4.11 9.57
N VAL A 26 6.82 4.82 9.94
CA VAL A 26 6.60 5.23 11.34
C VAL A 26 5.47 4.45 12.02
N LEU A 27 4.93 3.44 11.33
CA LEU A 27 3.80 2.66 11.81
C LEU A 27 4.16 1.93 13.12
N SER A 28 3.34 2.19 14.14
CA SER A 28 3.41 1.52 15.44
C SER A 28 2.83 0.10 15.32
N PRO A 29 3.17 -0.83 16.25
CA PRO A 29 2.62 -2.19 16.22
C PRO A 29 1.08 -2.20 16.29
N ALA A 30 0.49 -1.35 17.14
CA ALA A 30 -0.98 -1.16 17.16
C ALA A 30 -1.60 -0.71 15.82
N GLY A 31 -0.79 -0.11 14.93
CA GLY A 31 -1.21 0.20 13.56
C GLY A 31 -1.20 -1.04 12.66
N VAL A 32 -0.16 -1.88 12.77
CA VAL A 32 -0.05 -3.17 12.08
C VAL A 32 -1.21 -4.08 12.48
N GLU A 33 -1.52 -4.19 13.78
CA GLU A 33 -2.68 -4.94 14.28
C GLU A 33 -3.99 -4.45 13.66
N ARG A 34 -4.20 -3.12 13.58
CA ARG A 34 -5.40 -2.55 12.96
C ARG A 34 -5.52 -2.84 11.48
N VAL A 35 -4.41 -2.79 10.73
CA VAL A 35 -4.41 -3.17 9.31
C VAL A 35 -4.74 -4.65 9.15
N ALA A 36 -4.12 -5.51 9.98
CA ALA A 36 -4.37 -6.95 9.94
C ALA A 36 -5.82 -7.29 10.30
N GLN A 37 -6.42 -6.57 11.24
CA GLN A 37 -7.83 -6.70 11.60
C GLN A 37 -8.75 -6.23 10.48
N GLY A 38 -8.47 -5.06 9.88
CA GLY A 38 -9.20 -4.57 8.71
C GLY A 38 -9.11 -5.50 7.51
N TRP A 39 -7.98 -6.19 7.34
CA TRP A 39 -7.83 -7.25 6.36
C TRP A 39 -8.74 -8.45 6.65
N ASP A 40 -8.80 -8.91 7.90
CA ASP A 40 -9.69 -10.01 8.28
C ASP A 40 -11.17 -9.65 8.06
N GLU A 41 -11.56 -8.44 8.46
CA GLU A 41 -12.94 -7.95 8.32
C GLU A 41 -13.37 -7.69 6.87
N HIS A 42 -12.48 -7.13 6.04
CA HIS A 42 -12.83 -6.75 4.66
C HIS A 42 -12.41 -7.75 3.59
N VAL A 43 -11.31 -8.48 3.82
CA VAL A 43 -10.68 -9.40 2.86
C VAL A 43 -10.83 -10.86 3.29
N GLY A 44 -11.27 -11.16 4.52
CA GLY A 44 -11.53 -12.51 5.04
C GLY A 44 -12.59 -13.32 4.27
N GLU A 45 -13.38 -14.16 4.95
CA GLU A 45 -14.09 -15.32 4.38
C GLU A 45 -14.92 -15.08 3.09
N GLY A 46 -15.39 -13.85 2.81
CA GLY A 46 -16.11 -13.51 1.58
C GLY A 46 -15.47 -12.44 0.69
N GLY A 47 -14.45 -11.73 1.16
CA GLY A 47 -13.89 -10.54 0.50
C GLY A 47 -12.68 -10.82 -0.40
N LEU A 48 -11.98 -11.94 -0.16
CA LEU A 48 -10.73 -12.27 -0.82
C LEU A 48 -10.84 -12.36 -2.35
N ALA A 49 -11.95 -12.86 -2.87
CA ALA A 49 -12.18 -12.98 -4.31
C ALA A 49 -12.28 -11.59 -4.97
N ALA A 50 -13.07 -10.69 -4.39
CA ALA A 50 -13.20 -9.32 -4.90
C ALA A 50 -11.91 -8.52 -4.77
N PHE A 51 -11.16 -8.75 -3.68
CA PHE A 51 -9.86 -8.15 -3.46
C PHE A 51 -8.83 -8.61 -4.51
N ARG A 52 -8.71 -9.92 -4.75
CA ARG A 52 -7.78 -10.47 -5.76
C ARG A 52 -8.13 -10.01 -7.18
N GLU A 53 -9.40 -9.91 -7.51
CA GLU A 53 -9.84 -9.37 -8.81
C GLU A 53 -9.47 -7.88 -8.95
N ALA A 54 -9.63 -7.08 -7.88
CA ALA A 54 -9.21 -5.69 -7.87
C ALA A 54 -7.67 -5.56 -7.99
N GLU A 55 -6.91 -6.39 -7.28
CA GLU A 55 -5.45 -6.43 -7.32
C GLU A 55 -4.96 -6.78 -8.74
N LYS A 56 -5.52 -7.84 -9.33
CA LYS A 56 -5.18 -8.27 -10.68
C LYS A 56 -5.53 -7.20 -11.72
N ALA A 57 -6.68 -6.54 -11.60
CA ALA A 57 -7.06 -5.45 -12.49
C ALA A 57 -6.09 -4.27 -12.38
N ALA A 58 -5.65 -3.93 -11.17
CA ALA A 58 -4.71 -2.85 -10.93
C ALA A 58 -3.31 -3.16 -11.46
N LEU A 59 -2.79 -4.37 -11.19
CA LEU A 59 -1.53 -4.84 -11.78
C LEU A 59 -1.58 -4.80 -13.30
N HIS A 60 -2.64 -5.36 -13.89
CA HIS A 60 -2.78 -5.41 -15.33
C HIS A 60 -2.85 -4.00 -15.95
N ALA A 61 -3.53 -3.06 -15.28
CA ALA A 61 -3.61 -1.68 -15.75
C ALA A 61 -2.26 -0.93 -15.62
N ILE A 62 -1.49 -1.20 -14.56
CA ILE A 62 -0.13 -0.67 -14.38
C ILE A 62 0.81 -1.21 -15.46
N GLU A 63 0.71 -2.51 -15.77
CA GLU A 63 1.46 -3.14 -16.87
C GLU A 63 1.09 -2.51 -18.23
N GLN A 64 -0.20 -2.32 -18.51
CA GLN A 64 -0.64 -1.66 -19.75
C GLN A 64 -0.21 -0.18 -19.84
N ALA A 65 -0.08 0.49 -18.71
CA ALA A 65 0.34 1.89 -18.64
C ALA A 65 1.88 2.06 -18.67
N ASP A 66 2.65 0.99 -18.89
CA ASP A 66 4.12 0.97 -18.82
C ASP A 66 4.68 1.44 -17.46
N ARG A 67 3.86 1.37 -16.40
CA ARG A 67 4.22 1.79 -15.03
C ARG A 67 4.81 0.65 -14.20
N GLY A 68 5.10 -0.50 -14.82
CA GLY A 68 5.65 -1.68 -14.14
C GLY A 68 6.95 -1.40 -13.38
N GLY A 69 7.84 -0.56 -13.93
CA GLY A 69 9.07 -0.17 -13.25
C GLY A 69 8.85 0.65 -11.97
N ALA A 70 7.90 1.59 -12.00
CA ALA A 70 7.54 2.38 -10.82
C ALA A 70 6.87 1.52 -9.74
N TRP A 71 6.05 0.54 -10.15
CA TRP A 71 5.48 -0.44 -9.23
C TRP A 71 6.55 -1.32 -8.59
N ASP A 72 7.51 -1.83 -9.36
CA ASP A 72 8.59 -2.69 -8.84
C ASP A 72 9.46 -1.96 -7.82
N GLU A 73 9.78 -0.68 -8.05
CA GLU A 73 10.53 0.15 -7.12
C GLU A 73 9.79 0.35 -5.78
N VAL A 74 8.50 0.69 -5.84
CA VAL A 74 7.64 0.84 -4.66
C VAL A 74 7.52 -0.48 -3.92
N ARG A 75 7.32 -1.59 -4.66
CA ARG A 75 7.23 -2.93 -4.09
C ARG A 75 8.51 -3.31 -3.36
N ARG A 76 9.66 -3.11 -4.00
CA ARG A 76 10.98 -3.40 -3.42
C ARG A 76 11.25 -2.55 -2.19
N THR A 77 10.83 -1.29 -2.19
CA THR A 77 11.00 -0.36 -1.06
C THR A 77 10.14 -0.78 0.12
N LEU A 78 8.86 -1.06 -0.10
CA LEU A 78 7.95 -1.56 0.93
C LEU A 78 8.44 -2.88 1.53
N PHE A 79 8.84 -3.84 0.69
CA PHE A 79 9.40 -5.11 1.14
C PHE A 79 10.70 -4.93 1.96
N GLY A 80 11.53 -3.96 1.58
CA GLY A 80 12.72 -3.59 2.35
C GLY A 80 12.39 -2.99 3.73
N LEU A 81 11.25 -2.31 3.87
CA LEU A 81 10.78 -1.72 5.13
C LEU A 81 10.10 -2.75 6.05
N THR A 82 9.44 -3.77 5.48
CA THR A 82 8.70 -4.80 6.21
C THR A 82 9.57 -6.02 6.56
N GLU A 83 10.39 -6.53 5.64
CA GLU A 83 11.14 -7.80 5.80
C GLU A 83 12.65 -7.64 6.07
N SER A 84 13.33 -6.61 5.55
CA SER A 84 14.80 -6.55 5.63
C SER A 84 15.28 -5.91 6.92
N GLY A 85 16.15 -6.60 7.69
CA GLY A 85 17.21 -6.12 8.61
C GLY A 85 17.04 -4.82 9.43
N ALA A 86 16.66 -3.72 8.78
CA ALA A 86 16.19 -2.45 9.29
C ALA A 86 14.67 -2.37 9.53
N SER A 87 13.91 -3.47 9.36
CA SER A 87 12.49 -3.54 9.71
C SER A 87 12.29 -2.97 11.10
N LEU A 88 11.35 -2.02 11.20
CA LEU A 88 11.04 -1.36 12.45
C LEU A 88 10.71 -2.42 13.48
N ILE A 89 11.18 -2.20 14.71
CA ILE A 89 10.98 -3.11 15.84
C ILE A 89 9.49 -3.49 15.98
N SER A 90 8.57 -2.61 15.59
CA SER A 90 7.12 -2.82 15.47
C SER A 90 6.72 -4.01 14.58
N TRP A 91 7.25 -4.09 13.35
CA TRP A 91 6.91 -5.15 12.39
C TRP A 91 7.62 -6.45 12.71
N ARG A 92 8.85 -6.35 13.25
CA ARG A 92 9.61 -7.52 13.69
C ARG A 92 9.06 -8.14 14.98
N ALA A 93 8.43 -7.35 15.85
CA ALA A 93 7.80 -7.83 17.08
C ALA A 93 6.51 -8.63 16.82
N GLU A 94 5.82 -8.34 15.71
CA GLU A 94 4.59 -9.02 15.28
C GLU A 94 4.83 -10.05 14.17
N HIS A 95 6.01 -10.67 14.17
CA HIS A 95 6.39 -11.69 13.19
C HIS A 95 5.42 -12.89 13.27
N GLY A 96 4.52 -12.99 12.29
CA GLY A 96 3.45 -13.99 12.22
C GLY A 96 2.45 -13.68 11.11
N ASP A 97 1.24 -14.25 11.21
CA ASP A 97 0.15 -14.07 10.24
C ASP A 97 -0.29 -12.60 10.09
N MET A 98 -0.20 -11.81 11.17
CA MET A 98 -0.59 -10.39 11.20
C MET A 98 0.35 -9.50 10.39
N GLY A 99 1.67 -9.69 10.50
CA GLY A 99 2.65 -8.95 9.70
C GLY A 99 2.46 -9.17 8.18
N HIS A 100 2.21 -10.42 7.76
CA HIS A 100 1.92 -10.71 6.35
C HIS A 100 0.60 -10.10 5.87
N LYS A 101 -0.44 -10.05 6.72
CA LYS A 101 -1.70 -9.37 6.39
C LYS A 101 -1.50 -7.86 6.22
N ALA A 102 -0.76 -7.23 7.13
CA ALA A 102 -0.45 -5.81 7.07
C ALA A 102 0.43 -5.46 5.87
N GLU A 103 1.39 -6.32 5.53
CA GLU A 103 2.21 -6.16 4.32
C GLU A 103 1.36 -6.24 3.05
N ASN A 104 0.50 -7.26 2.91
CA ASN A 104 -0.39 -7.39 1.77
C ASN A 104 -1.33 -6.18 1.63
N ALA A 105 -1.84 -5.65 2.75
CA ALA A 105 -2.65 -4.44 2.76
C ALA A 105 -1.85 -3.20 2.32
N ALA A 106 -0.59 -3.07 2.74
CA ALA A 106 0.28 -1.97 2.32
C ALA A 106 0.58 -2.04 0.81
N PHE A 107 0.86 -3.23 0.28
CA PHE A 107 1.02 -3.42 -1.17
C PHE A 107 -0.26 -3.07 -1.93
N ALA A 108 -1.41 -3.52 -1.46
CA ALA A 108 -2.68 -3.23 -2.09
C ALA A 108 -3.03 -1.74 -2.06
N ALA A 109 -2.73 -1.05 -0.96
CA ALA A 109 -2.91 0.38 -0.87
C ALA A 109 -2.00 1.12 -1.86
N ALA A 110 -0.72 0.75 -1.94
CA ALA A 110 0.21 1.31 -2.91
C ALA A 110 -0.24 1.07 -4.35
N LEU A 111 -0.73 -0.14 -4.65
CA LEU A 111 -1.26 -0.53 -5.94
C LEU A 111 -2.52 0.29 -6.30
N GLY A 112 -3.44 0.47 -5.35
CA GLY A 112 -4.64 1.29 -5.51
C GLY A 112 -4.35 2.77 -5.73
N LEU A 113 -3.26 3.30 -5.15
CA LEU A 113 -2.79 4.67 -5.42
C LEU A 113 -2.09 4.79 -6.79
N LEU A 114 -1.30 3.78 -7.19
CA LEU A 114 -0.59 3.81 -8.47
C LEU A 114 -1.53 3.58 -9.67
N ALA A 115 -2.53 2.72 -9.47
CA ALA A 115 -3.63 2.48 -10.40
C ALA A 115 -4.78 3.47 -10.22
N ASP A 116 -4.59 4.56 -9.45
CA ASP A 116 -5.55 5.65 -9.37
C ASP A 116 -5.87 6.16 -10.78
N SER A 117 -7.17 6.30 -11.07
CA SER A 117 -7.71 6.63 -12.40
C SER A 117 -7.58 5.54 -13.49
N LEU A 118 -6.96 4.38 -13.21
CA LEU A 118 -6.86 3.24 -14.13
C LEU A 118 -7.85 2.10 -13.80
N ILE A 119 -8.18 1.93 -12.52
CA ILE A 119 -9.19 0.97 -12.05
C ILE A 119 -10.49 1.67 -11.62
N GLY A 120 -11.57 0.91 -11.50
CA GLY A 120 -12.83 1.44 -10.99
C GLY A 120 -12.69 1.90 -9.53
N LYS A 121 -13.33 3.01 -9.16
CA LYS A 121 -13.32 3.54 -7.77
C LYS A 121 -13.69 2.50 -6.72
N GLN A 122 -14.57 1.55 -7.05
CA GLN A 122 -14.98 0.48 -6.14
C GLN A 122 -13.85 -0.52 -5.89
N GLN A 123 -13.09 -0.89 -6.93
CA GLN A 123 -11.92 -1.77 -6.81
C GLN A 123 -10.82 -1.09 -6.01
N GLN A 124 -10.58 0.19 -6.29
CA GLN A 124 -9.62 1.01 -5.56
C GLN A 124 -9.95 1.07 -4.06
N GLN A 125 -11.21 1.34 -3.72
CA GLN A 125 -11.64 1.35 -2.32
C GLN A 125 -11.49 -0.02 -1.65
N THR A 126 -11.76 -1.13 -2.35
CA THR A 126 -11.55 -2.47 -1.80
C THR A 126 -10.08 -2.72 -1.44
N LEU A 127 -9.14 -2.22 -2.24
CA LEU A 127 -7.70 -2.35 -1.98
C LEU A 127 -7.22 -1.42 -0.86
N LEU A 128 -7.79 -0.22 -0.75
CA LEU A 128 -7.41 0.79 0.24
C LEU A 128 -8.02 0.54 1.63
N ARG A 129 -9.20 -0.10 1.70
CA ARG A 129 -9.94 -0.39 2.95
C ARG A 129 -9.09 -0.97 4.08
N PRO A 130 -8.37 -2.09 3.90
CA PRO A 130 -7.62 -2.69 5.00
C PRO A 130 -6.54 -1.75 5.56
N MET A 131 -5.89 -0.97 4.70
CA MET A 131 -4.88 0.00 5.12
C MET A 131 -5.49 1.27 5.73
N ALA A 132 -6.71 1.62 5.32
CA ALA A 132 -7.42 2.81 5.81
C ALA A 132 -7.81 2.71 7.29
N GLU A 133 -7.95 1.50 7.83
CA GLU A 133 -8.16 1.26 9.27
C GLU A 133 -7.01 1.78 10.14
N ALA A 134 -5.78 1.77 9.62
CA ALA A 134 -4.64 2.43 10.27
C ALA A 134 -4.42 3.85 9.76
N LEU A 135 -4.64 4.09 8.46
CA LEU A 135 -4.37 5.36 7.78
C LEU A 135 -5.66 5.94 7.18
N PRO A 136 -6.49 6.64 7.98
CA PRO A 136 -7.83 7.09 7.55
C PRO A 136 -7.81 8.06 6.35
N TRP A 137 -6.68 8.71 6.08
CA TRP A 137 -6.51 9.61 4.95
C TRP A 137 -6.59 8.90 3.58
N LEU A 138 -6.42 7.58 3.53
CA LEU A 138 -6.51 6.78 2.30
C LEU A 138 -7.93 6.73 1.73
N LEU A 139 -8.96 6.80 2.59
CA LEU A 139 -10.38 6.77 2.19
C LEU A 139 -11.11 8.11 2.30
N GLN A 140 -10.46 9.20 2.75
CA GLN A 140 -11.10 10.52 2.84
C GLN A 140 -11.63 11.08 1.50
N GLU A 141 -12.92 10.90 1.21
CA GLU A 141 -13.63 11.49 0.07
C GLU A 141 -13.50 13.02 -0.03
#